data_AF-A0AAV6YGJ4-F1
#
_entry.id   AF-A0AAV6YGJ4-F1
#
_cell.length_a   1.000
_cell.length_b   1.000
_cell.length_c   1.000
_cell.angle_alpha   90.00
_cell.angle_beta   90.00
_cell.angle_gamma   90.00
#
_symmetry.space_group_name_H-M   'P 1'
#
loop_
_entity.id
_entity.type
_entity.pdbx_description
1 polymer ?
#
loop_
_entity_poly.entity_id
_entity_poly.type
_entity_poly.pdbx_seq_one_letter_code
_entity_poly.pdbx_strand_id
1 'polypeptide(L)'
;MTRMLDILEQFLNYHGHIYLRLDGSTRVEQRQVLMERFNMDKRIFCFILSTRSGGVGVNLTGADTVIFYDSDWNPTMDAQAQDRCHRIGQTRDVHIYR
;
A
#
# COMPACT_ATOMS: atom_id res chain seq x y z
N MET A 1 1.93 -10.11 10.28
CA MET A 1 1.18 -11.32 9.90
C MET A 1 1.12 -11.38 8.38
N THR A 2 2.04 -12.09 7.70
CA THR A 2 2.12 -12.07 6.22
C THR A 2 1.16 -13.03 5.54
N ARG A 3 0.65 -14.04 6.26
CA ARG A 3 -0.30 -15.03 5.72
C ARG A 3 -1.57 -14.40 5.14
N MET A 4 -2.06 -13.31 5.75
CA MET A 4 -3.21 -12.59 5.22
C MET A 4 -2.90 -11.90 3.90
N LEU A 5 -1.68 -11.39 3.72
CA LEU A 5 -1.26 -10.80 2.44
C LEU A 5 -1.22 -11.88 1.35
N ASP A 6 -0.76 -13.09 1.66
CA ASP A 6 -0.76 -14.23 0.72
C ASP A 6 -2.19 -14.58 0.26
N ILE A 7 -3.17 -14.55 1.18
CA ILE A 7 -4.58 -14.78 0.86
C ILE A 7 -5.15 -13.66 -0.01
N LEU A 8 -4.84 -12.40 0.29
CA LEU A 8 -5.27 -11.26 -0.52
C LEU A 8 -4.69 -11.33 -1.94
N GLU A 9 -3.45 -11.76 -2.10
CA GLU A 9 -2.85 -12.01 -3.41
C GLU A 9 -3.63 -13.08 -4.19
N GLN A 10 -3.95 -14.22 -3.56
CA GLN A 10 -4.75 -15.26 -4.20
C GLN A 10 -6.13 -14.75 -4.64
N PHE A 11 -6.78 -13.96 -3.79
CA PHE A 11 -8.07 -13.34 -4.08
C PHE A 11 -7.99 -12.37 -5.27
N LEU A 12 -7.02 -11.45 -5.28
CA LEU A 12 -6.85 -10.51 -6.38
C LEU A 12 -6.51 -11.21 -7.70
N ASN A 13 -5.69 -12.27 -7.66
CA ASN A 13 -5.39 -13.09 -8.82
C ASN A 13 -6.64 -13.79 -9.36
N TYR A 14 -7.47 -14.35 -8.48
CA TYR A 14 -8.73 -14.99 -8.87
C TYR A 14 -9.69 -14.03 -9.57
N HIS A 15 -9.72 -12.76 -9.13
CA HIS A 15 -10.53 -11.71 -9.75
C HIS A 15 -9.86 -10.98 -10.92
N GLY A 16 -8.62 -11.34 -11.28
CA GLY A 16 -7.92 -10.77 -12.43
C GLY A 16 -7.47 -9.32 -12.26
N HIS A 17 -7.26 -8.86 -11.02
CA HIS A 17 -6.74 -7.52 -10.76
C HIS A 17 -5.22 -7.48 -10.83
N ILE A 18 -4.66 -6.43 -11.41
CA ILE A 18 -3.22 -6.17 -11.38
C ILE A 18 -2.89 -5.46 -10.07
N TYR A 19 -1.95 -5.99 -9.31
CA TYR A 19 -1.57 -5.42 -8.02
C TYR A 19 -0.06 -5.49 -7.81
N LEU A 20 0.43 -4.77 -6.80
CA LEU A 20 1.80 -4.89 -6.30
C LEU A 20 1.77 -5.26 -4.80
N ARG A 21 2.86 -5.82 -4.30
CA ARG A 21 3.05 -6.17 -2.89
C ARG A 21 4.39 -5.64 -2.38
N LEU A 22 4.38 -5.04 -1.19
CA LEU A 22 5.60 -4.63 -0.48
C LEU A 22 5.49 -5.03 1.00
N ASP A 23 6.36 -5.94 1.40
CA ASP A 23 6.46 -6.40 2.78
C ASP A 23 7.92 -6.47 3.26
N GLY A 24 8.15 -7.09 4.43
CA GLY A 24 9.49 -7.23 5.00
C GLY A 24 10.45 -8.11 4.18
N SER A 25 9.94 -8.94 3.28
CA SER A 25 10.74 -9.80 2.40
C SER A 25 11.23 -9.08 1.14
N THR A 26 10.60 -7.96 0.77
CA THR A 26 10.99 -7.17 -0.40
C THR A 26 12.34 -6.49 -0.18
N ARG A 27 13.30 -6.76 -1.08
CA ARG A 27 14.63 -6.14 -1.09
C ARG A 27 14.52 -4.62 -1.18
N VAL A 28 15.38 -3.91 -0.43
CA VAL A 28 15.37 -2.44 -0.34
C VAL A 28 15.42 -1.77 -1.71
N GLU A 29 16.30 -2.24 -2.61
CA GLU A 29 16.45 -1.73 -3.97
C GLU A 29 15.16 -1.81 -4.81
N GLN A 30 14.33 -2.83 -4.58
CA GLN A 30 13.08 -3.02 -5.32
C GLN A 30 11.94 -2.15 -4.80
N ARG A 31 12.02 -1.69 -3.54
CA ARG A 31 10.93 -0.95 -2.90
C ARG A 31 10.63 0.35 -3.65
N GLN A 32 11.67 1.11 -3.99
CA GLN A 32 11.51 2.37 -4.72
C GLN A 32 10.91 2.14 -6.12
N VAL A 33 11.39 1.14 -6.84
CA VAL A 33 10.88 0.79 -8.18
C VAL A 33 9.39 0.44 -8.14
N LEU A 34 8.95 -0.32 -7.12
CA LEU A 34 7.53 -0.67 -6.95
C LEU A 34 6.67 0.57 -6.67
N MET A 35 7.16 1.51 -5.86
CA MET A 35 6.45 2.76 -5.57
C MET A 35 6.32 3.65 -6.79
N GLU A 36 7.40 3.85 -7.54
CA GLU A 36 7.40 4.63 -8.77
C GLU A 36 6.44 4.01 -9.80
N ARG A 37 6.50 2.68 -9.95
CA ARG A 37 5.59 1.94 -10.83
C ARG A 37 4.12 2.13 -10.43
N PHE A 38 3.80 2.02 -9.13
CA PHE A 38 2.44 2.24 -8.64
C PHE A 38 1.94 3.67 -8.91
N ASN A 39 2.78 4.67 -8.68
CA ASN A 39 2.41 6.07 -8.89
C ASN A 39 2.22 6.43 -10.37
N MET A 40 2.86 5.72 -11.30
CA MET A 40 2.80 6.01 -12.74
C MET A 40 1.81 5.13 -13.53
N ASP A 41 1.69 3.83 -13.17
CA ASP A 41 0.92 2.87 -13.95
C ASP A 41 -0.53 2.74 -13.44
N LYS A 42 -1.45 3.44 -14.12
CA LYS A 42 -2.89 3.43 -13.81
C LYS A 42 -3.58 2.07 -13.98
N ARG A 43 -2.91 1.08 -14.58
CA ARG A 43 -3.47 -0.29 -14.70
C ARG A 43 -3.37 -1.07 -13.39
N ILE A 44 -2.51 -0.63 -12.48
CA ILE A 44 -2.34 -1.27 -11.17
C ILE A 44 -3.49 -0.83 -10.29
N PHE A 45 -4.34 -1.78 -9.93
CA PHE A 45 -5.56 -1.55 -9.16
C PHE A 45 -5.27 -1.37 -7.67
N CYS A 46 -4.35 -2.14 -7.11
CA CYS A 46 -4.08 -2.16 -5.66
C CYS A 46 -2.60 -2.31 -5.35
N PHE A 47 -2.17 -1.73 -4.22
CA PHE A 47 -0.84 -1.96 -3.65
C PHE A 47 -1.00 -2.51 -2.23
N ILE A 48 -0.68 -3.79 -2.07
CA ILE A 48 -0.69 -4.48 -0.78
C ILE A 48 0.55 -4.10 0.00
N LEU A 49 0.35 -3.58 1.22
CA LEU A 49 1.41 -3.19 2.12
C LEU A 49 1.25 -3.88 3.47
N SER A 50 2.37 -4.13 4.16
CA SER A 50 2.31 -4.38 5.59
C SER A 50 2.54 -3.06 6.35
N THR A 51 1.78 -2.84 7.42
CA THR A 51 1.80 -1.57 8.20
C THR A 51 3.21 -1.20 8.65
N ARG A 52 4.01 -2.20 9.04
CA ARG A 52 5.38 -2.03 9.53
C ARG A 52 6.45 -1.98 8.44
N SER A 53 6.29 -2.68 7.31
CA SER A 53 7.27 -2.65 6.21
C SER A 53 7.29 -1.33 5.45
N GLY A 54 6.20 -0.56 5.51
CA GLY A 54 6.14 0.77 4.92
C GLY A 54 6.67 1.89 5.80
N GLY A 55 7.23 1.61 6.99
CA GLY A 55 7.85 2.63 7.87
C GLY A 55 9.10 3.31 7.30
N VAL A 56 9.51 2.93 6.08
CA VAL A 56 10.53 3.60 5.26
C VAL A 56 9.79 4.60 4.38
N GLY A 57 10.12 5.90 4.40
CA GLY A 57 9.36 6.98 3.74
C GLY A 57 8.84 6.68 2.32
N VAL A 58 7.64 6.11 2.23
CA VAL A 58 6.94 5.75 1.00
C VAL A 58 6.02 6.92 0.62
N ASN A 59 6.08 7.39 -0.62
CA ASN A 59 5.10 8.33 -1.16
C ASN A 59 4.20 7.60 -2.16
N LEU A 60 2.90 7.51 -1.87
CA LEU A 60 1.90 6.81 -2.68
C LEU A 60 0.85 7.79 -3.21
N THR A 61 1.31 8.82 -3.92
CA THR A 61 0.43 9.84 -4.50
C THR A 61 -0.50 9.30 -5.60
N GLY A 62 -0.23 8.09 -6.12
CA GLY A 62 -1.15 7.38 -7.00
C GLY A 62 -2.39 6.82 -6.32
N ALA A 63 -2.38 6.66 -4.98
CA ALA A 63 -3.50 6.09 -4.23
C ALA A 63 -4.45 7.19 -3.69
N ASP A 64 -5.73 7.00 -3.94
CA ASP A 64 -6.85 7.81 -3.43
C ASP A 64 -7.68 7.09 -2.36
N THR A 65 -7.40 5.82 -2.10
CA THR A 65 -8.19 4.99 -1.19
C THR A 65 -7.26 4.15 -0.34
N VAL A 66 -7.44 4.22 0.98
CA VAL A 66 -6.68 3.45 1.97
C VAL A 66 -7.65 2.55 2.71
N ILE A 67 -7.38 1.24 2.71
CA ILE A 67 -8.18 0.25 3.42
C ILE A 67 -7.28 -0.42 4.45
N PHE A 68 -7.65 -0.30 5.72
CA PHE A 68 -7.01 -1.06 6.79
C PHE A 68 -7.71 -2.41 6.92
N TYR A 69 -6.95 -3.49 6.78
CA TYR A 69 -7.46 -4.83 7.03
C TYR A 69 -7.42 -5.15 8.53
N ASP A 70 -6.33 -4.75 9.18
CA ASP A 70 -6.14 -4.77 10.62
C ASP A 70 -5.57 -3.42 11.07
N SER A 71 -6.00 -2.96 12.25
CA SER A 71 -5.43 -1.77 12.89
C SER A 71 -4.27 -2.16 13.78
N ASP A 72 -3.18 -1.39 13.71
CA ASP A 72 -2.08 -1.54 14.66
C ASP A 72 -2.53 -1.05 16.04
N TRP A 73 -2.03 -1.69 17.10
CA TRP A 73 -2.29 -1.25 18.48
C TRP A 73 -1.75 0.15 18.76
N ASN A 74 -0.73 0.58 18.00
CA ASN A 74 -0.23 1.93 18.04
C ASN A 74 -0.95 2.79 16.98
N PRO A 75 -1.86 3.71 17.37
CA PRO A 75 -2.62 4.52 16.41
C PRO A 75 -1.75 5.43 15.54
N THR A 76 -0.52 5.74 15.99
CA THR A 76 0.42 6.53 15.19
C THR A 76 0.94 5.79 13.96
N MET A 77 0.96 4.44 13.99
CA MET A 77 1.35 3.63 12.83
C MET A 77 0.28 3.70 11.73
N ASP A 78 -0.99 3.62 12.10
CA ASP A 78 -2.10 3.77 11.16
C ASP A 78 -2.14 5.18 10.58
N ALA A 79 -1.96 6.22 11.41
CA ALA A 79 -1.88 7.60 10.94
C ALA A 79 -0.71 7.78 9.95
N GLN A 80 0.48 7.28 10.27
CA GLN A 80 1.63 7.33 9.36
C GLN A 80 1.36 6.57 8.05
N ALA A 81 0.61 5.48 8.09
CA ALA A 81 0.24 4.75 6.87
C ALA A 81 -0.73 5.56 5.98
N GLN A 82 -1.67 6.29 6.57
CA GLN A 82 -2.58 7.21 5.87
C GLN A 82 -1.82 8.37 5.22
N ASP A 83 -0.87 8.96 5.94
CA ASP A 83 -0.05 10.09 5.49
C ASP A 83 0.81 9.78 4.25
N ARG A 84 1.04 8.49 3.94
CA ARG A 84 1.73 8.09 2.69
C ARG A 84 0.91 8.39 1.44
N CYS A 85 -0.42 8.36 1.57
CA CYS A 85 -1.36 8.68 0.48
C CYS A 85 -1.80 10.16 0.56
N HIS A 86 -2.01 10.68 1.77
CA HIS A 86 -2.21 12.12 2.01
C HIS A 86 -0.89 12.89 1.93
N ARG A 87 -0.31 12.96 0.74
CA ARG A 87 1.01 13.56 0.50
C ARG A 87 0.96 14.71 -0.49
N ILE A 88 1.93 15.61 -0.39
CA ILE A 88 2.15 16.68 -1.38
C ILE A 88 2.26 16.04 -2.78
N GLY A 89 1.45 16.51 -3.72
CA GLY A 89 1.31 15.95 -5.07
C GLY A 89 0.06 15.09 -5.28
N GLN A 90 -0.67 14.74 -4.20
CA GLN A 90 -2.01 14.20 -4.32
C GLN A 90 -3.00 15.31 -4.70
N THR A 91 -3.85 15.04 -5.69
CA THR A 91 -4.84 15.98 -6.23
C THR A 91 -6.27 15.53 -6.01
N ARG A 92 -6.46 14.31 -5.50
CA ARG A 92 -7.76 13.67 -5.29
C ARG A 92 -8.02 13.51 -3.80
N ASP A 93 -9.29 13.53 -3.41
CA ASP A 93 -9.67 13.23 -2.04
C ASP A 93 -9.29 11.79 -1.70
N VAL A 94 -8.54 11.63 -0.60
CA VAL A 94 -8.14 10.33 -0.11
C VAL A 94 -9.19 9.83 0.89
N HIS A 95 -9.79 8.68 0.58
CA HIS A 95 -10.82 8.05 1.40
C HIS A 95 -10.21 6.93 2.23
N ILE A 96 -10.50 6.90 3.53
CA ILE A 96 -9.95 5.92 4.46
C ILE A 96 -11.08 5.04 4.98
N TYR A 97 -10.90 3.72 4.84
CA TYR A 97 -11.79 2.69 5.36
C TYR A 97 -11.03 1.82 6.38
N ARG A 98 -11.71 1.45 7.46
CA ARG A 98 -11.25 0.53 8.49
C ARG A 98 -12.32 -0.51 8.75
#